data_AF-A0A9D1V0X3-F1
#
_entry.id   AF-A0A9D1V0X3-F1
#
_cell.length_a   1.000
_cell.length_b   1.000
_cell.length_c   1.000
_cell.angle_alpha   90.00
_cell.angle_beta   90.00
_cell.angle_gamma   90.00
#
_symmetry.space_group_name_H-M   'P 1'
#
loop_
_entity.id
_entity.type
_entity.pdbx_description
1 polymer ?
#
loop_
_entity_poly.entity_id
_entity_poly.type
_entity_poly.pdbx_seq_one_letter_code
_entity_poly.pdbx_strand_id
1 'polypeptide(L)'
;MNNIWGFTISNARAINYDKNDHSFAQYIIEKVPSIQLCIGCGGCTATCTAGMFTEFNIRKLQMLVKRGENQEAYDNLHKCMLCGKCLLVCPRGVDTRRMIFNMLKYIDNQKQ
;
A
#
# COMPACT_ATOMS: atom_id res chain seq x y z
N MET A 1 -32.60 -15.77 -7.46
CA MET A 1 -33.02 -17.14 -7.77
C MET A 1 -32.15 -18.06 -6.93
N ASN A 2 -32.71 -18.73 -5.92
CA ASN A 2 -31.97 -19.64 -5.05
C ASN A 2 -32.11 -21.05 -5.60
N ASN A 3 -30.98 -21.72 -5.79
CA ASN A 3 -30.91 -23.08 -6.30
C ASN A 3 -31.29 -24.05 -5.16
N ILE A 4 -31.87 -25.22 -5.48
CA ILE A 4 -32.22 -26.28 -4.52
C ILE A 4 -31.05 -26.68 -3.57
N TRP A 5 -29.81 -26.42 -3.98
CA TRP A 5 -28.58 -26.75 -3.26
C TRP A 5 -28.01 -25.62 -2.38
N GLY A 6 -28.71 -24.49 -2.22
CA GLY A 6 -28.28 -23.42 -1.30
C GLY A 6 -27.09 -22.57 -1.77
N PHE A 7 -26.56 -22.81 -2.97
CA PHE A 7 -25.55 -21.95 -3.59
C PHE A 7 -26.20 -20.77 -4.30
N THR A 8 -25.67 -19.57 -4.06
CA THR A 8 -26.00 -18.35 -4.81
C THR A 8 -24.80 -17.93 -5.65
N ILE A 9 -25.05 -17.38 -6.84
CA ILE A 9 -23.97 -16.79 -7.64
C ILE A 9 -23.47 -15.56 -6.88
N SER A 10 -22.32 -15.69 -6.22
CA SER A 10 -21.67 -14.57 -5.56
C SER A 10 -21.17 -13.58 -6.61
N ASN A 11 -21.36 -12.29 -6.35
CA ASN A 11 -20.71 -11.26 -7.17
C ASN A 11 -19.20 -11.50 -7.21
N ALA A 12 -18.61 -11.41 -8.40
CA ALA A 12 -17.18 -11.56 -8.55
C ALA A 12 -16.46 -10.45 -7.77
N ARG A 13 -15.50 -10.82 -6.92
CA ARG A 13 -14.57 -9.88 -6.26
C ARG A 13 -13.48 -9.44 -7.24
N ALA A 14 -13.90 -8.93 -8.39
CA ALA A 14 -13.04 -8.48 -9.46
C ALA A 14 -12.75 -6.98 -9.31
N ILE A 15 -11.48 -6.61 -9.44
CA ILE A 15 -11.02 -5.23 -9.47
C ILE A 15 -10.65 -4.93 -10.92
N ASN A 16 -11.11 -3.81 -11.47
CA ASN A 16 -10.71 -3.38 -12.81
C ASN A 16 -9.44 -2.52 -12.69
N TYR A 17 -8.30 -3.10 -13.03
CA TYR A 17 -6.99 -2.45 -12.89
C TYR A 17 -6.78 -1.33 -13.91
N ASP A 18 -7.38 -1.45 -15.10
CA ASP A 18 -7.20 -0.52 -16.22
C ASP A 18 -7.92 0.82 -15.98
N LYS A 19 -8.95 0.81 -15.12
CA LYS A 19 -9.68 2.01 -14.74
C LYS A 19 -9.01 2.80 -13.61
N ASN A 20 -8.03 2.23 -12.93
CA ASN A 20 -7.42 2.86 -11.77
C ASN A 20 -6.35 3.89 -12.17
N ASP A 21 -6.20 4.94 -11.38
CA ASP A 21 -5.17 5.96 -11.59
C ASP A 21 -3.82 5.52 -11.01
N HIS A 22 -2.85 5.33 -11.89
CA HIS A 22 -1.48 4.93 -11.55
C HIS A 22 -0.49 6.10 -11.43
N SER A 23 -0.96 7.35 -11.56
CA SER A 23 -0.12 8.56 -11.46
C SER A 23 0.67 8.59 -10.14
N PHE A 24 0.01 8.24 -9.03
CA PHE A 24 0.63 8.16 -7.71
C PHE A 24 1.73 7.09 -7.65
N ALA A 25 1.46 5.90 -8.19
CA ALA A 25 2.44 4.82 -8.24
C ALA A 25 3.67 5.22 -9.05
N GLN A 26 3.46 5.84 -10.22
CA GLN A 26 4.51 6.32 -11.10
C GLN A 26 5.40 7.37 -10.42
N TYR A 27 4.79 8.35 -9.75
CA TYR A 27 5.51 9.35 -8.96
C TYR A 27 6.42 8.71 -7.90
N ILE A 28 5.92 7.70 -7.18
CA ILE A 28 6.71 7.03 -6.14
C ILE A 28 7.83 6.19 -6.75
N ILE A 29 7.60 5.50 -7.87
CA ILE A 29 8.64 4.74 -8.58
C ILE A 29 9.79 5.66 -8.99
N GLU A 30 9.49 6.85 -9.50
CA GLU A 30 10.51 7.84 -9.88
C GLU A 30 11.34 8.32 -8.69
N LYS A 31 10.72 8.54 -7.52
CA LYS A 31 11.43 9.02 -6.31
C LYS A 31 12.12 7.90 -5.53
N VAL A 32 11.60 6.68 -5.59
CA VAL A 32 12.05 5.51 -4.85
C VAL A 32 11.99 4.26 -5.74
N PRO A 33 12.95 4.09 -6.69
CA PRO A 33 12.93 2.96 -7.62
C PRO A 33 12.97 1.58 -6.96
N SER A 34 13.58 1.51 -5.76
CA SER A 34 13.65 0.27 -4.96
C SER A 34 12.29 -0.35 -4.65
N ILE A 35 11.19 0.43 -4.72
CA ILE A 35 9.81 -0.04 -4.53
C ILE A 35 9.43 -1.19 -5.48
N GLN A 36 10.02 -1.23 -6.67
CA GLN A 36 9.77 -2.26 -7.67
C GLN A 36 10.31 -3.63 -7.24
N LEU A 37 11.30 -3.67 -6.34
CA LEU A 37 11.90 -4.90 -5.81
C LEU A 37 11.01 -5.58 -4.76
N CYS A 38 9.94 -4.94 -4.32
CA CYS A 38 9.06 -5.46 -3.27
C CYS A 38 8.30 -6.71 -3.72
N ILE A 39 8.56 -7.82 -3.03
CA ILE A 39 7.92 -9.14 -3.23
C ILE A 39 6.67 -9.36 -2.36
N GLY A 40 6.26 -8.36 -1.58
CA GLY A 40 5.05 -8.48 -0.73
C GLY A 40 5.18 -9.46 0.45
N CYS A 41 6.39 -9.75 0.95
CA CYS A 41 6.60 -10.73 2.03
C CYS A 41 6.01 -10.33 3.39
N GLY A 42 5.79 -9.04 3.66
CA GLY A 42 5.16 -8.57 4.89
C GLY A 42 6.06 -8.37 6.10
N GLY A 43 7.38 -8.59 6.00
CA GLY A 43 8.32 -8.35 7.11
C GLY A 43 8.27 -6.92 7.65
N CYS A 44 8.13 -5.93 6.75
CA CYS A 44 7.97 -4.53 7.14
C CYS A 44 6.70 -4.27 7.96
N THR A 45 5.60 -4.97 7.68
CA THR A 45 4.36 -4.89 8.46
C THR A 45 4.55 -5.54 9.83
N ALA A 46 5.18 -6.73 9.89
CA ALA A 46 5.38 -7.47 11.13
C ALA A 46 6.24 -6.70 12.17
N THR A 47 7.21 -5.89 11.72
CA THR A 47 8.04 -5.06 12.62
C THR A 47 7.42 -3.69 12.96
N CYS A 48 6.33 -3.31 12.31
CA CYS A 48 5.79 -1.96 12.43
C CYS A 48 5.06 -1.77 13.75
N THR A 49 5.57 -0.88 14.61
CA THR A 49 4.90 -0.54 15.87
C THR A 49 3.57 0.17 15.66
N ALA A 50 3.45 1.00 14.61
CA ALA A 50 2.19 1.66 14.28
C ALA A 50 1.10 0.63 13.89
N GLY A 51 1.47 -0.46 13.21
CA GLY A 51 0.56 -1.54 12.86
C GLY A 51 0.10 -2.39 14.04
N MET A 52 0.76 -2.27 15.20
CA MET A 52 0.34 -2.96 16.43
C MET A 52 -0.80 -2.23 17.15
N PHE A 53 -0.90 -0.91 16.97
CA PHE A 53 -1.88 -0.06 17.65
C PHE A 53 -2.91 0.55 16.69
N THR A 54 -2.74 0.37 15.38
CA THR A 54 -3.60 0.93 14.33
C THR A 54 -3.68 -0.01 13.12
N GLU A 55 -4.60 0.25 12.19
CA GLU A 55 -4.72 -0.47 10.91
C GLU A 55 -3.57 -0.22 9.92
N PHE A 56 -2.48 0.41 10.34
CA PHE A 56 -1.36 0.73 9.46
C PHE A 56 -0.61 -0.52 9.00
N ASN A 57 -0.66 -0.78 7.69
CA ASN A 57 -0.06 -1.97 7.10
C ASN A 57 0.74 -1.62 5.84
N ILE A 58 2.07 -1.64 5.96
CA ILE A 58 2.98 -1.24 4.88
C ILE A 58 2.84 -2.16 3.66
N ARG A 59 2.70 -3.47 3.86
CA ARG A 59 2.45 -4.42 2.76
C ARG A 59 1.15 -4.13 2.04
N LYS A 60 0.07 -3.84 2.78
CA LYS A 60 -1.25 -3.51 2.20
C LYS A 60 -1.16 -2.21 1.40
N LEU A 61 -0.56 -1.18 1.99
CA LEU A 61 -0.35 0.12 1.38
C LEU A 61 0.42 0.00 0.06
N GLN A 62 1.51 -0.76 0.07
CA GLN A 62 2.29 -1.04 -1.12
C GLN A 62 1.49 -1.75 -2.23
N MET A 63 0.61 -2.66 -1.85
CA MET A 63 -0.29 -3.34 -2.78
C MET A 63 -1.33 -2.37 -3.36
N LEU A 64 -1.96 -1.55 -2.51
CA LEU A 64 -2.97 -0.55 -2.92
C LEU A 64 -2.38 0.45 -3.92
N VAL A 65 -1.19 0.99 -3.62
CA VAL A 65 -0.52 1.95 -4.52
C VAL A 65 -0.16 1.31 -5.85
N LYS A 66 0.36 0.07 -5.86
CA LYS A 66 0.63 -0.66 -7.11
C LYS A 66 -0.63 -0.92 -7.94
N ARG A 67 -1.80 -0.94 -7.32
CA ARG A 67 -3.10 -1.15 -7.99
C ARG A 67 -3.78 0.16 -8.41
N GLY A 68 -3.25 1.32 -8.00
CA GLY A 68 -3.94 2.61 -8.17
C GLY A 68 -5.16 2.76 -7.24
N GLU A 69 -5.28 1.95 -6.18
CA GLU A 69 -6.32 2.06 -5.16
C GLU A 69 -5.91 3.11 -4.10
N ASN A 70 -5.76 4.36 -4.54
CA ASN A 70 -5.03 5.38 -3.80
C ASN A 70 -5.77 5.91 -2.56
N GLN A 71 -7.11 5.93 -2.57
CA GLN A 71 -7.91 6.49 -1.49
C GLN A 71 -7.61 5.81 -0.15
N GLU A 72 -7.64 4.48 -0.12
CA GLU A 72 -7.37 3.73 1.10
C GLU A 72 -5.90 3.90 1.56
N ALA A 73 -4.97 4.05 0.62
CA ALA A 73 -3.58 4.34 0.96
C ALA A 73 -3.47 5.70 1.68
N TYR A 74 -4.14 6.74 1.19
CA TYR A 74 -4.16 8.08 1.78
C TYR A 74 -4.70 8.08 3.21
N ASP A 75 -5.80 7.37 3.44
CA ASP A 75 -6.46 7.27 4.75
C ASP A 75 -5.59 6.57 5.81
N ASN A 76 -4.54 5.86 5.41
CA ASN A 76 -3.66 5.14 6.33
C ASN A 76 -2.26 5.76 6.46
N LEU A 77 -1.82 6.57 5.50
CA LEU A 77 -0.44 7.09 5.45
C LEU A 77 -0.04 7.92 6.69
N HIS A 78 -0.97 8.72 7.21
CA HIS A 78 -0.72 9.61 8.36
C HIS A 78 -0.42 8.86 9.67
N LYS A 79 -0.70 7.56 9.74
CA LYS A 79 -0.43 6.72 10.93
C LYS A 79 1.06 6.35 11.07
N CYS A 80 1.87 6.61 10.03
CA CYS A 80 3.30 6.32 10.08
C CYS A 80 4.08 7.35 10.90
N MET A 81 4.83 6.89 11.89
CA MET A 81 5.75 7.72 12.70
C MET A 81 7.15 7.89 12.08
N LEU A 82 7.36 7.44 10.84
CA LEU A 82 8.65 7.51 10.11
C LEU A 82 9.88 6.96 10.89
N CYS A 83 9.68 5.99 11.76
CA CYS A 83 10.73 5.43 12.64
C CYS A 83 11.79 4.59 11.91
N GLY A 84 11.52 4.10 10.69
CA GLY A 84 12.51 3.41 9.85
C GLY A 84 12.77 1.93 10.13
N LYS A 85 12.14 1.32 11.15
CA LYS A 85 12.32 -0.12 11.47
C LYS A 85 12.05 -1.05 10.28
N CYS A 86 11.10 -0.68 9.42
CA CYS A 86 10.74 -1.42 8.22
C CYS A 86 11.90 -1.60 7.21
N LEU A 87 12.88 -0.67 7.19
CA LEU A 87 14.05 -0.76 6.32
C LEU A 87 14.97 -1.92 6.76
N LEU A 88 15.17 -2.09 8.06
CA LEU A 88 16.12 -3.04 8.65
C LEU A 88 15.74 -4.50 8.39
N VAL A 89 14.46 -4.77 8.15
CA VAL A 89 13.93 -6.12 7.99
C VAL A 89 13.67 -6.50 6.52
N CYS A 90 13.86 -5.58 5.57
CA CYS A 90 13.51 -5.84 4.18
C CYS A 90 14.55 -6.75 3.50
N PRO A 91 14.20 -7.99 3.09
CA PRO A 91 15.15 -8.90 2.46
C PRO A 91 15.55 -8.48 1.03
N ARG A 92 14.83 -7.52 0.45
CA ARG A 92 15.06 -7.01 -0.92
C ARG A 92 15.71 -5.63 -0.94
N GLY A 93 15.97 -5.03 0.23
CA GLY A 93 16.55 -3.68 0.33
C GLY A 93 15.63 -2.57 -0.18
N VAL A 94 14.30 -2.74 -0.07
CA VAL A 94 13.34 -1.70 -0.42
C VAL A 94 13.42 -0.58 0.62
N ASP A 95 13.60 0.66 0.18
CA ASP A 95 13.60 1.83 1.06
C ASP A 95 12.17 2.24 1.45
N THR A 96 11.55 1.42 2.31
CA THR A 96 10.16 1.57 2.74
C THR A 96 9.93 2.85 3.54
N ARG A 97 10.95 3.37 4.23
CA ARG A 97 10.83 4.64 4.96
C ARG A 97 10.74 5.81 3.99
N ARG A 98 11.66 5.88 3.02
CA ARG A 98 11.65 6.93 2.00
C ARG A 98 10.41 6.83 1.10
N MET A 99 9.94 5.62 0.83
CA MET A 99 8.66 5.37 0.16
C MET A 99 7.52 6.11 0.86
N ILE A 100 7.29 5.83 2.15
CA ILE A 100 6.21 6.48 2.92
C ILE A 100 6.40 7.99 3.00
N PHE A 101 7.64 8.46 3.18
CA PHE A 101 7.93 9.89 3.21
C PHE A 101 7.53 10.61 1.91
N ASN A 102 7.86 10.04 0.74
CA ASN A 102 7.46 10.63 -0.54
C ASN A 102 5.95 10.53 -0.78
N MET A 103 5.29 9.49 -0.27
CA MET A 103 3.84 9.36 -0.33
C MET A 103 3.13 10.46 0.48
N LEU A 104 3.61 10.76 1.69
CA LEU A 104 3.11 11.87 2.50
C LEU A 104 3.32 13.22 1.80
N LYS A 105 4.54 13.44 1.27
CA LYS A 105 4.87 14.66 0.51
C LYS A 105 3.97 14.85 -0.72
N TYR A 106 3.63 13.77 -1.42
CA TYR A 106 2.71 13.82 -2.55
C TYR A 106 1.33 14.33 -2.13
N ILE A 107 0.79 13.82 -1.02
CA ILE A 107 -0.51 14.24 -0.49
C ILE A 107 -0.49 15.70 -0.04
N ASP A 108 0.57 16.12 0.64
CA ASP A 108 0.69 17.50 1.13
C ASP A 108 0.76 18.51 -0.02
N ASN A 109 1.47 18.17 -1.10
CA ASN A 109 1.55 19.01 -2.30
C ASN A 109 0.21 19.14 -3.05
N GLN A 110 -0.74 18.21 -2.87
CA GLN A 110 -2.07 18.26 -3.51
C GLN A 110 -3.07 19.12 -2.72
N LYS A 111 -2.74 19.49 -1.48
CA LYS A 111 -3.58 20.33 -0.61
C LYS A 111 -3.25 21.82 -0.71
N GLN A 112 -2.14 22.17 -1.37
CA GLN A 112 -1.74 23.54 -1.70
C GLN A 112 -2.35 23.98 -3.02
#